data_AF-A0A5M9TT03-F1
#
_entry.id   AF-A0A5M9TT03-F1
#
_cell.length_a   1.000
_cell.length_b   1.000
_cell.length_c   1.000
_cell.angle_alpha   90.00
_cell.angle_beta   90.00
_cell.angle_gamma   90.00
#
_symmetry.space_group_name_H-M   'P 1'
#
loop_
_entity.id
_entity.type
_entity.pdbx_description
1 polymer ?
#
loop_
_entity_poly.entity_id
_entity_poly.type
_entity_poly.pdbx_seq_one_letter_code
_entity_poly.pdbx_strand_id
1 'polypeptide(L)'
;MAKSKKRPPAPKAVAQDKPTTLKDLLSSDVLEKLKAQADEAKAAEAALKEQERQQAEEARQAEQKRRDNDFEYLLNNSAMDWKKHK
;
A
#
# COMPACT_ATOMS: atom_id res chain seq x y z
N MET A 1 67.00 -40.96 22.14
CA MET A 1 66.82 -39.73 21.33
C MET A 1 65.56 -39.87 20.49
N ALA A 2 64.41 -39.33 20.94
CA ALA A 2 63.18 -39.30 20.14
C ALA A 2 62.72 -37.84 20.04
N LYS A 3 62.97 -37.21 18.89
CA LYS A 3 62.57 -35.81 18.61
C LYS A 3 61.13 -35.83 18.08
N SER A 4 60.18 -35.41 18.91
CA SER A 4 58.77 -35.24 18.51
C SER A 4 58.62 -34.03 17.58
N LYS A 5 58.04 -34.24 16.40
CA LYS A 5 57.81 -33.22 15.36
C LYS A 5 56.56 -32.41 15.70
N LYS A 6 56.74 -31.20 16.22
CA LYS A 6 55.64 -30.25 16.45
C LYS A 6 55.06 -29.77 15.11
N ARG A 7 53.75 -29.93 14.91
CA ARG A 7 52.98 -29.35 13.79
C ARG A 7 52.74 -27.84 14.06
N PRO A 8 52.75 -26.97 13.04
CA PRO A 8 52.41 -25.56 13.23
C PRO A 8 50.91 -25.37 13.51
N PRO A 9 50.52 -24.35 14.30
CA PRO A 9 49.12 -24.05 14.56
C PRO A 9 48.44 -23.47 13.31
N ALA A 10 47.21 -23.92 13.06
CA ALA A 10 46.34 -23.38 12.03
C ALA A 10 45.95 -21.92 12.33
N PRO A 11 45.76 -21.06 11.31
CA PRO A 11 45.30 -19.69 11.51
C PRO A 11 43.89 -19.71 12.09
N LYS A 12 43.69 -18.96 13.18
CA LYS A 12 42.38 -18.76 13.81
C LYS A 12 41.44 -18.09 12.80
N ALA A 13 40.29 -18.70 12.54
CA ALA A 13 39.20 -18.08 11.82
C ALA A 13 38.87 -16.74 12.49
N VAL A 14 39.03 -15.67 11.72
CA VAL A 14 38.70 -14.31 12.14
C VAL A 14 37.21 -14.33 12.48
N ALA A 15 36.90 -13.96 13.72
CA ALA A 15 35.56 -13.93 14.25
C ALA A 15 34.59 -13.28 13.25
N GLN A 16 33.62 -14.07 12.78
CA GLN A 16 32.41 -13.60 12.09
C GLN A 16 31.44 -12.94 13.10
N ASP A 17 31.99 -12.21 14.08
CA ASP A 17 31.23 -11.46 15.07
C ASP A 17 31.16 -10.02 14.61
N LYS A 18 30.22 -9.74 13.71
CA LYS A 18 29.55 -8.44 13.61
C LYS A 18 28.27 -8.65 12.81
N PRO A 19 27.08 -8.43 13.39
CA PRO A 19 25.88 -8.22 12.59
C PRO A 19 26.09 -6.90 11.84
N THR A 20 26.74 -6.95 10.67
CA THR A 20 26.64 -5.91 9.67
C THR A 20 25.17 -5.90 9.25
N THR A 21 24.36 -5.16 9.99
CA THR A 21 22.94 -5.01 9.69
C THR A 21 22.88 -4.48 8.26
N LEU A 22 21.92 -4.92 7.44
CA LEU A 22 21.79 -4.45 6.05
C LEU A 22 21.83 -2.92 5.88
N LYS A 23 21.58 -2.18 6.97
CA LYS A 23 21.76 -0.73 7.09
C LYS A 23 23.20 -0.23 6.95
N ASP A 24 24.20 -1.06 7.16
CA ASP A 24 25.62 -0.72 7.11
C ASP A 24 26.24 -1.07 5.74
N LEU A 25 25.56 -1.92 4.96
CA LEU A 25 25.87 -2.20 3.55
C LEU A 25 25.15 -1.25 2.58
N LEU A 26 23.95 -0.78 2.94
CA LEU A 26 23.31 0.34 2.24
C LEU A 26 23.84 1.65 2.82
N SER A 27 24.42 2.50 1.98
CA SER A 27 24.70 3.88 2.37
C SER A 27 23.42 4.57 2.86
N SER A 28 23.54 5.42 3.87
CA SER A 28 22.42 6.20 4.43
C SER A 28 21.64 6.95 3.34
N ASP A 29 22.33 7.44 2.31
CA ASP A 29 21.75 8.07 1.12
C ASP A 29 20.76 7.14 0.37
N VAL A 30 21.07 5.84 0.22
CA VAL A 30 20.17 4.89 -0.44
C VAL A 30 18.95 4.59 0.44
N LEU A 31 19.12 4.54 1.76
CA LEU A 31 18.01 4.36 2.69
C LEU A 31 17.09 5.57 2.77
N GLU A 32 17.61 6.78 2.57
CA GLU A 32 16.82 8.00 2.48
C GLU A 32 16.03 8.04 1.17
N LYS A 33 16.69 7.74 0.04
CA LYS A 33 16.01 7.61 -1.27
C LYS A 33 14.90 6.57 -1.26
N LEU A 34 15.14 5.41 -0.63
CA LEU A 34 14.15 4.35 -0.54
C LEU A 34 12.95 4.76 0.33
N LYS A 35 13.18 5.51 1.41
CA LYS A 35 12.08 6.07 2.21
C LYS A 35 11.28 7.11 1.42
N ALA A 36 11.97 8.02 0.72
CA ALA A 36 11.31 9.02 -0.11
C ALA A 36 10.42 8.36 -1.19
N GLN A 37 10.92 7.33 -1.87
CA GLN A 37 10.15 6.56 -2.84
C GLN A 37 8.99 5.78 -2.20
N ALA A 38 9.20 5.20 -1.01
CA ALA A 38 8.14 4.50 -0.29
C ALA A 38 7.02 5.45 0.15
N ASP A 39 7.36 6.67 0.56
CA ASP A 39 6.38 7.67 0.97
C ASP A 39 5.65 8.26 -0.25
N GLU A 40 6.34 8.46 -1.37
CA GLU A 40 5.73 8.84 -2.66
C GLU A 40 4.76 7.77 -3.16
N ALA A 41 5.15 6.49 -3.12
CA ALA A 41 4.29 5.37 -3.51
C ALA A 41 3.03 5.29 -2.63
N LYS A 42 3.16 5.44 -1.31
CA LYS A 42 2.01 5.47 -0.39
C LYS A 42 1.09 6.66 -0.67
N ALA A 43 1.64 7.82 -0.97
CA ALA A 43 0.85 9.00 -1.32
C ALA A 43 0.08 8.77 -2.64
N ALA A 44 0.70 8.14 -3.63
CA ALA A 44 0.05 7.77 -4.87
C ALA A 44 -1.07 6.74 -4.66
N GLU A 45 -0.84 5.70 -3.86
CA GLU A 45 -1.86 4.70 -3.52
C GLU A 45 -3.05 5.32 -2.77
N ALA A 46 -2.78 6.24 -1.83
CA ALA A 46 -3.84 6.96 -1.13
C ALA A 46 -4.67 7.84 -2.09
N ALA A 47 -4.02 8.51 -3.05
CA ALA A 47 -4.70 9.32 -4.05
C ALA A 47 -5.57 8.48 -4.99
N LEU A 48 -5.09 7.30 -5.42
CA LEU A 48 -5.87 6.38 -6.26
C LEU A 48 -7.11 5.87 -5.53
N LYS A 49 -6.97 5.47 -4.26
CA LYS A 49 -8.09 5.01 -3.45
C LYS A 49 -9.13 6.11 -3.25
N GLU A 50 -8.71 7.34 -3.05
CA GLU A 50 -9.63 8.46 -2.88
C GLU A 50 -10.32 8.83 -4.21
N GLN A 51 -9.62 8.75 -5.34
CA GLN A 51 -10.25 8.89 -6.67
C GLN A 51 -11.28 7.81 -6.95
N GLU A 52 -11.00 6.55 -6.60
CA GLU A 52 -11.95 5.46 -6.79
C GLU A 52 -13.23 5.68 -5.97
N ARG A 53 -13.10 6.17 -4.74
CA ARG A 53 -14.24 6.54 -3.90
C ARG A 53 -15.06 7.67 -4.50
N GLN A 54 -14.40 8.72 -5.00
CA GLN A 54 -15.08 9.84 -5.64
C GLN A 54 -15.81 9.40 -6.91
N GLN A 55 -15.18 8.58 -7.76
CA GLN A 55 -15.82 8.05 -8.96
C GLN A 55 -17.02 7.15 -8.63
N ALA A 56 -16.93 6.33 -7.59
CA ALA A 56 -18.05 5.50 -7.14
C ALA A 56 -19.22 6.34 -6.60
N GLU A 57 -18.93 7.42 -5.88
CA GLU A 57 -19.96 8.36 -5.41
C GLU A 57 -20.59 9.15 -6.56
N GLU A 58 -19.81 9.60 -7.52
CA GLU A 58 -20.29 10.31 -8.71
C GLU A 58 -21.13 9.39 -9.59
N ALA A 59 -20.71 8.13 -9.79
CA ALA A 59 -21.48 7.14 -10.52
C ALA A 59 -22.84 6.86 -9.85
N ARG A 60 -22.86 6.70 -8.52
CA ARG A 60 -24.12 6.55 -7.76
C ARG A 60 -25.02 7.76 -7.88
N GLN A 61 -24.45 8.97 -7.80
CA GLN A 61 -25.24 10.20 -8.00
C GLN A 61 -25.77 10.33 -9.42
N ALA A 62 -24.97 9.97 -10.43
CA ALA A 62 -25.39 10.01 -11.82
C ALA A 62 -26.50 8.98 -12.11
N GLU A 63 -26.39 7.77 -11.55
CA GLU A 63 -27.42 6.75 -11.65
C GLU A 63 -28.69 7.17 -10.91
N GLN A 64 -28.57 7.73 -9.71
CA GLN A 64 -29.71 8.27 -8.98
C GLN A 64 -30.41 9.37 -9.78
N LYS A 65 -29.65 10.34 -10.33
CA LYS A 65 -30.20 11.40 -11.19
C LYS A 65 -30.88 10.84 -12.44
N ARG A 66 -30.34 9.77 -13.04
CA ARG A 66 -31.00 9.10 -14.17
C ARG A 66 -32.30 8.45 -13.74
N ARG A 67 -32.33 7.75 -12.61
CA ARG A 67 -33.54 7.12 -12.06
C ARG A 67 -34.59 8.16 -11.68
N ASP A 68 -34.18 9.28 -11.12
CA ASP A 68 -35.06 10.41 -10.79
C ASP A 68 -35.58 11.14 -12.04
N ASN A 69 -34.95 10.96 -13.21
CA ASN A 69 -35.43 11.48 -14.49
C ASN A 69 -36.20 10.44 -15.32
N ASP A 70 -36.02 9.16 -15.01
CA ASP A 70 -36.69 8.06 -15.67
C ASP A 70 -38.14 7.93 -15.17
N PHE A 71 -39.08 8.30 -16.04
CA PHE A 71 -40.50 8.29 -15.75
C PHE A 71 -41.02 6.89 -15.40
N GLU A 72 -40.46 5.82 -15.97
CA GLU A 72 -40.89 4.45 -15.60
C GLU A 72 -40.48 4.12 -14.17
N TYR A 73 -39.26 4.48 -13.79
CA TYR A 73 -38.78 4.31 -12.42
C TYR A 73 -39.60 5.13 -11.43
N LEU A 74 -39.81 6.42 -11.73
CA LEU A 74 -40.64 7.31 -10.91
C LEU A 74 -42.07 6.79 -10.77
N LEU A 75 -42.71 6.32 -11.85
CA LEU A 75 -44.09 5.85 -11.81
C LEU A 75 -44.24 4.59 -10.93
N ASN A 76 -43.28 3.68 -11.00
CA ASN A 76 -43.33 2.43 -10.23
C ASN A 76 -42.90 2.59 -8.76
N ASN A 77 -42.04 3.57 -8.45
CA ASN A 77 -41.45 3.73 -7.11
C ASN A 77 -41.99 4.96 -6.34
N SER A 78 -42.57 5.93 -7.02
CA SER A 78 -43.24 7.06 -6.38
C SER A 78 -44.64 6.62 -5.97
N ALA A 79 -44.90 6.57 -4.66
CA ALA A 79 -46.23 6.38 -4.10
C ALA A 79 -47.06 7.66 -4.31
N MET A 80 -47.48 7.92 -5.55
CA MET A 80 -48.30 9.07 -5.92
C MET A 80 -49.76 8.86 -5.47
N ASP A 81 -49.98 8.85 -4.16
CA ASP A 81 -51.29 8.73 -3.54
C ASP A 81 -52.05 10.07 -3.61
N TRP A 82 -52.63 10.38 -4.76
CA TRP A 82 -53.46 11.58 -4.97
C TRP A 82 -54.65 11.68 -4.00
N LYS A 83 -55.08 10.56 -3.40
CA LYS A 83 -56.11 10.52 -2.35
C LYS A 83 -55.68 11.16 -1.03
N LYS A 84 -54.38 11.36 -0.78
CA LYS A 84 -53.84 11.98 0.44
C LYS A 84 -53.79 13.51 0.39
N HIS A 85 -53.99 14.10 -0.78
CA HIS A 85 -53.95 15.55 -1.01
C HIS A 85 -55.32 16.14 -1.31
N LYS A 86 -56.40 15.51 -0.83
CA LYS A 86 -57.79 15.92 -1.07
C LYS A 86 -58.41 16.60 0.16
#